data_AF-D4JFE3-F1
#
_entry.id   AF-D4JFE3-F1
#
_cell.length_a   1.000
_cell.length_b   1.000
_cell.length_c   1.000
_cell.angle_alpha   90.00
_cell.angle_beta   90.00
_cell.angle_gamma   90.00
#
_symmetry.space_group_name_H-M   'P 1'
#
loop_
_entity.id
_entity.type
_entity.pdbx_description
1 polymer ?
#
loop_
_entity_poly.entity_id
_entity_poly.type
_entity_poly.pdbx_seq_one_letter_code
_entity_poly.pdbx_strand_id
1 'polypeptide(L)' 'MQEQGYFLDINDMRYHHEIYISDPRKCDPSKLKTVIRHPIKER' A
#
# COMPACT_ATOMS: atom_id res chain seq x y z
N MET A 1 -9.41 -8.28 -0.13
CA MET A 1 -10.34 -7.38 -0.85
C MET A 1 -11.63 -8.09 -1.21
N GLN A 2 -11.59 -9.23 -1.91
CA GLN A 2 -12.79 -9.99 -2.30
C GLN A 2 -13.66 -10.41 -1.11
N GLU A 3 -13.06 -10.80 0.01
CA GLU A 3 -13.78 -11.20 1.24
C GLU A 3 -14.49 -10.01 1.94
N GLN A 4 -14.05 -8.78 1.67
CA GLN A 4 -14.54 -7.55 2.29
C GLN A 4 -15.47 -6.75 1.36
N GLY A 5 -15.79 -7.27 0.17
CA GLY A 5 -16.71 -6.63 -0.77
C GLY A 5 -16.14 -5.45 -1.57
N TYR A 6 -14.83 -5.22 -1.54
CA TYR A 6 -14.18 -4.14 -2.30
C TYR A 6 -13.49 -4.65 -3.57
N PHE A 7 -13.47 -3.82 -4.61
CA PHE A 7 -12.64 -4.06 -5.79
C PHE A 7 -11.40 -3.17 -5.77
N LEU A 8 -10.29 -3.72 -6.28
CA LEU A 8 -9.09 -2.95 -6.54
C LEU A 8 -9.37 -1.91 -7.63
N ASP A 9 -9.00 -0.66 -7.38
CA ASP A 9 -9.23 0.47 -8.28
C ASP A 9 -7.91 1.12 -8.72
N ILE A 10 -6.95 0.27 -9.10
CA ILE A 10 -5.69 0.74 -9.69
C ILE A 10 -5.90 0.98 -11.18
N ASN A 11 -5.58 2.19 -11.64
CA ASN A 11 -5.66 2.59 -13.04
C ASN A 11 -4.65 3.72 -13.32
N ASP A 12 -4.61 4.21 -14.56
CA ASP A 12 -3.64 5.24 -15.00
C ASP A 12 -3.80 6.60 -14.29
N MET A 13 -4.88 6.80 -13.53
CA MET A 13 -5.12 7.99 -12.71
C MET A 13 -5.02 7.71 -11.21
N ARG A 14 -5.18 6.45 -10.78
CA ARG A 14 -5.19 6.03 -9.37
C ARG A 14 -4.19 4.91 -9.15
N TYR A 15 -3.03 5.28 -8.61
CA TYR A 15 -1.92 4.36 -8.35
C TYR A 15 -1.98 3.81 -6.92
N HIS A 16 -1.24 2.72 -6.68
CA HIS A 16 -0.89 2.36 -5.31
C HIS A 16 0.15 3.34 -4.77
N HIS A 17 0.14 3.55 -3.46
CA HIS A 17 1.07 4.46 -2.80
C HIS A 17 1.87 3.70 -1.76
N GLU A 18 3.20 3.81 -1.85
CA GLU A 18 4.11 3.34 -0.83
C GLU A 18 4.54 4.50 0.06
N ILE A 19 4.42 4.32 1.38
CA ILE A 19 4.93 5.27 2.36
C ILE A 19 5.96 4.53 3.20
N TYR A 20 7.23 4.85 2.98
CA TYR A 20 8.33 4.37 3.80
C TYR A 20 8.38 5.15 5.11
N ILE A 21 7.95 4.51 6.19
CA ILE A 21 7.99 5.11 7.53
C ILE A 21 9.43 5.04 8.08
N SER A 22 10.12 3.93 7.80
CA SER A 22 11.50 3.72 8.22
C SER A 22 12.49 4.13 7.13
N ASP A 23 13.63 4.73 7.51
CA ASP A 23 14.74 4.98 6.58
C ASP A 23 15.52 3.66 6.35
N PRO A 24 15.53 3.10 5.13
CA PRO A 24 16.18 1.83 4.82
C PRO A 24 17.71 1.85 5.01
N ARG A 25 18.33 3.03 5.07
CA ARG A 25 19.78 3.15 5.27
C ARG A 25 20.19 3.10 6.74
N LYS A 26 19.23 3.25 7.66
CA LYS A 26 19.49 3.41 9.10
C LYS A 26 18.84 2.34 9.96
N CYS A 27 17.84 1.63 9.45
CA CYS A 27 17.11 0.62 10.20
C CYS A 27 17.57 -0.78 9.80
N ASP A 28 17.53 -1.70 10.77
CA ASP A 28 17.69 -3.13 10.49
C ASP A 28 16.58 -3.59 9.53
N PRO A 29 16.89 -4.39 8.49
CA PRO A 29 15.91 -4.84 7.51
C PRO A 29 14.67 -5.52 8.10
N SER A 30 14.84 -6.27 9.21
CA SER A 30 13.73 -6.96 9.87
C SER A 30 12.73 -6.03 10.57
N LYS A 31 13.11 -4.76 10.79
CA LYS A 31 12.32 -3.75 11.50
C LYS A 31 11.79 -2.66 10.58
N LEU A 32 12.07 -2.73 9.27
CA LEU A 32 11.59 -1.75 8.31
C LEU A 32 10.06 -1.76 8.24
N LYS A 33 9.47 -0.57 8.29
CA LYS A 33 8.04 -0.37 8.16
C LYS A 33 7.72 0.42 6.90
N THR A 34 6.91 -0.19 6.05
CA THR A 34 6.36 0.44 4.84
C THR A 34 4.86 0.24 4.84
N VAL A 35 4.11 1.32 4.61
CA VAL A 35 2.67 1.24 4.40
C VAL A 35 2.41 1.16 2.90
N ILE A 36 1.82 0.05 2.47
CA ILE A 36 1.39 -0.15 1.09
C ILE A 36 -0.10 0.13 1.00
N ARG A 37 -0.49 1.15 0.24
CA ARG A 37 -1.89 1.55 0.07
C ARG A 37 -2.35 1.25 -1.35
N HIS A 38 -3.46 0.55 -1.46
CA HIS A 38 -4.11 0.26 -2.73
C HIS A 38 -5.43 1.02 -2.81
N PRO A 39 -5.70 1.75 -3.91
CA PRO A 39 -7.01 2.37 -4.11
C PRO A 39 -8.07 1.27 -4.23
N ILE A 40 -9.22 1.52 -3.60
CA ILE A 40 -10.38 0.63 -3.62
C ILE A 40 -11.61 1.40 -4.10
N LYS A 41 -12.55 0.65 -4.67
CA LYS A 41 -13.92 1.09 -4.92
C LYS A 41 -14.90 0.16 -4.19
N GLU A 42 -15.97 0.74 -3.67
CA GLU A 42 -17.12 -0.04 -3.21
C GLU A 42 -17.76 -0.77 -4.40
N ARG A 43 -18.39 -1.90 -4.11
CA ARG A 43 -19.08 -2.72 -5.11
C ARG A 43 -20.43 -2.13 -5.50
#